data_AF-A0A429X3M0-F1
#
_entry.id   AF-A0A429X3M0-F1
#
_cell.length_a   1.000
_cell.length_b   1.000
_cell.length_c   1.000
_cell.angle_alpha   90.00
_cell.angle_beta   90.00
_cell.angle_gamma   90.00
#
_symmetry.space_group_name_H-M   'P 1'
#
loop_
_entity.id
_entity.type
_entity.pdbx_description
1 polymer ?
#
loop_
_entity_poly.entity_id
_entity_poly.type
_entity_poly.pdbx_seq_one_letter_code
_entity_poly.pdbx_strand_id
1 'polypeptide(L)'
;MWYFLFFGVLICIFMALRLLFFPARFKYKEVSFENFVFLGITYAVIMIGFGILYLMLDMKGLYVFNDVEMRESAGVGFFAKFGTSVYLSAVTLFSVGFGDVAPVGIGRFLAIIEALLGYTIPAAFVVRTFIDIDPSPRK
;
A
#
# COMPACT_ATOMS: atom_id res chain seq x y z
N MET A 1 0.06 -20.94 11.31
CA MET A 1 1.15 -20.14 10.69
C MET A 1 0.63 -19.13 9.68
N TRP A 2 -0.03 -19.55 8.59
CA TRP A 2 -0.51 -18.62 7.54
C TRP A 2 -1.43 -17.50 8.04
N TYR A 3 -2.46 -17.81 8.84
CA TYR A 3 -3.38 -16.79 9.38
C TYR A 3 -2.67 -15.77 10.28
N PHE A 4 -1.65 -16.20 11.03
CA PHE A 4 -0.86 -15.32 11.88
C PHE A 4 -0.06 -14.32 11.04
N LEU A 5 0.59 -14.79 9.97
CA LEU A 5 1.29 -13.91 9.02
C LEU A 5 0.34 -12.94 8.34
N PHE A 6 -0.83 -13.41 7.91
CA PHE A 6 -1.83 -12.58 7.24
C PHE A 6 -2.31 -11.43 8.15
N PHE A 7 -2.65 -11.75 9.40
CA PHE A 7 -3.00 -10.74 10.40
C PHE A 7 -1.82 -9.81 10.73
N GLY A 8 -0.59 -10.34 10.80
CA GLY A 8 0.61 -9.53 11.00
C GLY A 8 0.78 -8.46 9.92
N VAL A 9 0.60 -8.83 8.65
CA VAL A 9 0.68 -7.88 7.51
C VAL A 9 -0.42 -6.81 7.60
N LEU A 10 -1.66 -7.19 7.93
CA LEU A 10 -2.75 -6.23 8.12
C LEU A 10 -2.46 -5.25 9.26
N ILE A 11 -1.90 -5.74 10.37
CA ILE A 11 -1.48 -4.90 11.50
C ILE A 11 -0.39 -3.94 11.07
N CYS A 12 0.61 -4.38 10.29
CA CYS A 12 1.67 -3.52 9.78
C CYS A 12 1.13 -2.40 8.88
N ILE A 13 0.23 -2.73 7.94
CA ILE A 13 -0.43 -1.73 7.08
C ILE A 13 -1.24 -0.75 7.92
N PHE A 14 -2.02 -1.26 8.88
CA PHE A 14 -2.82 -0.42 9.78
C PHE A 14 -1.96 0.50 10.64
N MET A 15 -0.83 0.01 11.18
CA MET A 15 0.12 0.82 11.93
C MET A 15 0.78 1.90 11.06
N ALA A 16 1.14 1.58 9.81
CA ALA A 16 1.69 2.55 8.86
C ALA A 16 0.69 3.66 8.55
N LEU A 17 -0.57 3.30 8.27
CA LEU A 17 -1.66 4.27 8.08
C LEU A 17 -1.88 5.09 9.34
N ARG A 18 -1.96 4.46 10.51
CA ARG A 18 -2.13 5.18 11.79
C ARG A 18 -1.01 6.18 12.04
N LEU A 19 0.24 5.84 11.69
CA LEU A 19 1.38 6.74 11.86
C LEU A 19 1.26 7.98 10.95
N LEU A 20 0.72 7.81 9.75
CA LEU A 20 0.42 8.90 8.82
C LEU A 20 -0.73 9.81 9.31
N PHE A 21 -1.85 9.22 9.76
CA PHE A 21 -3.05 9.96 10.17
C PHE A 21 -3.02 10.48 11.61
N PHE A 22 -2.32 9.80 12.52
CA PHE A 22 -2.24 10.13 13.95
C PHE A 22 -0.79 10.25 14.44
N PRO A 23 0.02 11.16 13.88
CA PRO A 23 1.39 11.34 14.32
C PRO A 23 1.42 11.82 15.78
N ALA A 24 2.18 11.09 16.61
CA ALA A 24 2.50 11.49 17.97
C ALA A 24 3.35 12.77 17.93
N ARG A 25 2.70 13.95 18.03
CA ARG A 25 3.31 15.27 18.28
C ARG A 25 4.62 15.55 17.51
N PHE A 26 4.61 15.44 16.19
CA PHE A 26 5.70 15.99 15.39
C PHE A 26 5.56 17.51 15.30
N LYS A 27 6.35 18.24 16.12
CA LYS A 27 6.57 19.69 16.01
C LYS A 27 7.48 19.99 14.81
N TYR A 28 7.00 19.87 13.58
CA TYR A 28 7.76 20.36 12.43
C TYR A 28 6.88 21.23 11.56
N LYS A 29 7.09 22.54 11.74
CA LYS A 29 6.68 23.60 10.82
C LYS A 29 7.35 23.34 9.47
N GLU A 30 6.57 23.43 8.40
CA GLU A 30 6.99 23.38 7.00
C GLU A 30 7.28 21.99 6.40
N VAL A 31 7.19 21.91 5.07
CA VAL A 31 7.50 20.74 4.23
C VAL A 31 9.00 20.42 4.37
N SER A 32 9.40 19.81 5.49
CA SER A 32 10.76 19.30 5.67
C SER A 32 10.97 18.09 4.77
N PHE A 33 12.17 17.95 4.22
CA PHE A 33 12.60 16.75 3.48
C PHE A 33 12.32 15.46 4.28
N GLU A 34 12.37 15.53 5.61
CA GLU A 34 12.02 14.43 6.52
C GLU A 34 10.57 13.97 6.37
N ASN A 35 9.62 14.89 6.20
CA ASN A 35 8.21 14.57 5.99
C ASN A 35 7.98 13.91 4.62
N PHE A 36 8.75 14.31 3.60
CA PHE A 36 8.69 13.69 2.28
C PHE A 36 9.28 12.27 2.28
N VAL A 37 10.42 12.07 2.94
CA VAL A 37 11.01 10.72 3.12
C VAL A 37 10.07 9.83 3.91
N PHE A 38 9.45 10.35 4.97
CA PHE A 38 8.45 9.63 5.75
C PHE A 38 7.24 9.19 4.90
N LEU A 39 6.74 10.08 4.03
CA LEU A 39 5.67 9.75 3.08
C LEU A 39 6.10 8.62 2.13
N GLY A 40 7.31 8.71 1.55
CA GLY A 40 7.86 7.69 0.67
C GLY A 40 7.99 6.31 1.35
N ILE A 41 8.48 6.28 2.59
CA ILE A 41 8.55 5.04 3.39
C ILE A 41 7.16 4.48 3.65
N THR A 42 6.18 5.34 3.97
CA THR A 42 4.79 4.91 4.19
C THR A 42 4.22 4.22 2.94
N TYR A 43 4.44 4.81 1.76
CA TYR A 43 4.08 4.20 0.49
C TYR A 43 4.76 2.85 0.26
N ALA A 44 6.07 2.75 0.51
CA ALA A 44 6.82 1.51 0.33
C ALA A 44 6.29 0.39 1.25
N VAL A 45 5.97 0.70 2.52
CA VAL A 45 5.41 -0.29 3.45
C VAL A 45 4.03 -0.76 3.02
N ILE A 46 3.15 0.15 2.59
CA ILE A 46 1.81 -0.21 2.12
C ILE A 46 1.90 -1.06 0.86
N MET A 47 2.74 -0.66 -0.10
CA MET A 47 2.97 -1.39 -1.34
C MET A 47 3.49 -2.82 -1.10
N ILE A 48 4.53 -2.97 -0.27
CA ILE A 48 5.05 -4.29 0.08
C ILE A 48 4.00 -5.10 0.84
N GLY A 49 3.24 -4.46 1.74
CA GLY A 49 2.17 -5.09 2.50
C GLY A 49 1.08 -5.69 1.60
N PHE A 50 0.51 -4.89 0.69
CA PHE A 50 -0.49 -5.36 -0.26
C PHE A 50 0.07 -6.39 -1.24
N GLY A 51 1.31 -6.21 -1.72
CA GLY A 51 2.00 -7.23 -2.52
C GLY A 51 2.07 -8.59 -1.81
N ILE A 52 2.45 -8.61 -0.54
CA ILE A 52 2.45 -9.84 0.28
C ILE A 52 1.03 -10.39 0.45
N LEU A 53 0.01 -9.56 0.67
CA LEU A 53 -1.39 -10.03 0.76
C LEU A 53 -1.83 -10.72 -0.53
N TYR A 54 -1.54 -10.11 -1.70
CA TYR A 54 -1.86 -10.72 -2.99
C TYR A 54 -1.16 -12.06 -3.17
N LEU A 55 0.14 -12.13 -2.87
CA LEU A 55 0.92 -13.37 -2.96
C LEU A 55 0.41 -14.45 -2.00
N MET A 56 0.11 -14.10 -0.75
CA MET A 56 -0.38 -15.05 0.25
C MET A 56 -1.72 -15.67 -0.15
N LEU A 57 -2.59 -14.92 -0.83
CA LEU A 57 -3.85 -15.42 -1.35
C LEU A 57 -3.62 -16.29 -2.60
N ASP A 58 -2.72 -15.90 -3.52
CA ASP A 58 -2.35 -16.72 -4.68
C ASP A 58 -1.77 -18.08 -4.25
N MET A 59 -0.89 -18.07 -3.24
CA MET A 59 -0.32 -19.30 -2.65
C MET A 59 -1.36 -20.21 -1.99
N LYS A 60 -2.54 -19.69 -1.63
CA LYS A 60 -3.67 -20.49 -1.14
C LYS A 60 -4.49 -21.14 -2.27
N GLY A 61 -4.13 -20.90 -3.53
CA GLY A 61 -4.88 -21.33 -4.70
C GLY A 61 -6.06 -20.41 -5.03
N LEU A 62 -6.15 -19.24 -4.40
CA LEU A 62 -7.15 -18.24 -4.78
C LEU A 62 -6.64 -17.47 -6.00
N TYR A 63 -7.48 -17.36 -7.01
CA TYR A 63 -7.14 -16.58 -8.19
C TYR A 63 -7.27 -15.08 -7.88
N VAL A 64 -6.13 -14.40 -7.71
CA VAL A 64 -6.05 -13.04 -7.15
C VAL A 64 -5.53 -12.02 -8.16
N PHE A 65 -4.59 -12.43 -9.01
CA PHE A 65 -4.10 -11.61 -10.09
C PHE A 65 -3.88 -12.46 -11.33
N ASN A 66 -4.07 -11.85 -12.49
CA ASN A 66 -3.78 -12.47 -13.77
C ASN A 66 -2.65 -11.69 -14.41
N ASP A 67 -1.54 -12.38 -14.65
CA ASP A 67 -0.38 -11.89 -15.36
C ASP A 67 -0.38 -12.57 -16.73
N VAL A 68 -0.48 -11.75 -17.78
CA VAL A 68 -0.60 -12.21 -19.17
C VAL A 68 0.70 -12.91 -19.62
N GLU A 69 1.85 -12.50 -19.10
CA GLU A 69 3.17 -13.04 -19.47
C GLU A 69 3.50 -14.31 -18.69
N MET A 70 3.11 -14.41 -17.41
CA MET A 70 3.39 -15.59 -16.59
C MET A 70 2.53 -16.82 -16.92
N ARG A 71 1.42 -16.66 -17.63
CA ARG A 71 0.52 -17.79 -17.99
C ARG A 71 1.18 -18.83 -18.90
N GLU A 72 2.17 -18.44 -19.69
CA GLU A 72 2.85 -19.35 -20.62
C GLU A 72 4.05 -20.07 -19.99
N SER A 73 4.46 -19.65 -18.79
CA SER A 73 5.65 -20.16 -18.10
C SER A 73 5.27 -21.21 -17.06
N ALA A 74 5.25 -22.49 -17.45
CA ALA A 74 5.12 -23.60 -16.49
C ALA A 74 6.35 -23.63 -15.56
N GLY A 75 6.20 -23.14 -14.32
CA GLY A 75 7.27 -23.19 -13.30
C GLY A 75 7.78 -21.84 -12.79
N VAL A 76 6.95 -20.79 -12.78
CA VAL A 76 7.37 -19.49 -12.22
C VAL A 76 7.74 -19.62 -10.74
N GLY A 77 8.98 -19.26 -10.42
CA GLY A 77 9.51 -19.29 -9.06
C GLY A 77 8.82 -18.30 -8.13
N PHE A 78 8.92 -18.56 -6.81
CA PHE A 78 8.32 -17.72 -5.77
C PHE A 78 8.71 -16.24 -5.88
N PHE A 79 9.98 -15.94 -6.17
CA PHE A 79 10.46 -14.55 -6.28
C PHE A 79 9.86 -13.78 -7.45
N ALA A 80 9.57 -14.45 -8.57
CA ALA A 80 8.91 -13.82 -9.70
C ALA A 80 7.44 -13.51 -9.36
N LYS A 81 6.71 -14.48 -8.74
CA LYS A 81 5.37 -14.23 -8.21
C LYS A 81 5.33 -13.08 -7.20
N PHE A 82 6.32 -13.00 -6.32
CA PHE A 82 6.47 -11.90 -5.38
C PHE A 82 6.67 -10.57 -6.10
N GLY A 83 7.58 -10.52 -7.09
CA GLY A 83 7.80 -9.34 -7.93
C GLY A 83 6.51 -8.87 -8.62
N THR A 84 5.79 -9.76 -9.28
CA THR A 84 4.50 -9.48 -9.94
C THR A 84 3.46 -8.98 -8.95
N SER A 85 3.38 -9.56 -7.75
CA SER A 85 2.42 -9.14 -6.73
C SER A 85 2.71 -7.74 -6.17
N VAL A 86 3.98 -7.40 -5.96
CA VAL A 86 4.41 -6.05 -5.54
C VAL A 86 4.21 -5.06 -6.67
N TYR A 87 4.47 -5.47 -7.92
CA TYR A 87 4.21 -4.65 -9.10
C TYR A 87 2.72 -4.32 -9.24
N LEU A 88 1.83 -5.32 -9.12
CA LEU A 88 0.38 -5.11 -9.10
C LEU A 88 -0.03 -4.10 -8.01
N SER A 89 0.53 -4.26 -6.80
CA SER A 89 0.32 -3.34 -5.71
C SER A 89 0.77 -1.92 -6.06
N ALA A 90 1.97 -1.75 -6.63
CA ALA A 90 2.49 -0.45 -7.05
C ALA A 90 1.59 0.25 -8.08
N VAL A 91 1.19 -0.46 -9.15
CA VAL A 91 0.35 0.11 -10.21
C VAL A 91 -1.06 0.43 -9.72
N THR A 92 -1.54 -0.29 -8.71
CA THR A 92 -2.85 -0.05 -8.07
C THR A 92 -2.78 1.13 -7.09
N LEU A 93 -1.81 1.12 -6.18
CA LEU A 93 -1.62 2.13 -5.15
C LEU A 93 -1.36 3.52 -5.75
N PHE A 94 -0.62 3.60 -6.84
CA PHE A 94 -0.37 4.85 -7.56
C PHE A 94 -1.38 5.12 -8.69
N SER A 95 -2.38 4.25 -8.86
CA SER A 95 -3.42 4.38 -9.89
C SER A 95 -2.87 4.51 -11.31
N VAL A 96 -1.75 3.83 -11.59
CA VAL A 96 -1.14 3.77 -12.93
C VAL A 96 -1.88 2.77 -13.81
N GLY A 97 -2.12 1.56 -13.30
CA GLY A 97 -2.99 0.55 -13.93
C GLY A 97 -2.66 0.21 -15.39
N PHE A 98 -1.42 -0.16 -15.71
CA PHE A 98 -1.00 -0.51 -17.07
C PHE A 98 -1.83 -1.62 -17.74
N GLY A 99 -2.42 -2.51 -16.95
CA GLY A 99 -3.35 -3.55 -17.43
C GLY A 99 -2.68 -4.86 -17.87
N ASP A 100 -1.36 -4.93 -17.78
CA ASP A 100 -0.52 -6.12 -17.97
C ASP A 100 -0.68 -7.14 -16.84
N VAL A 101 -0.78 -6.66 -15.59
CA VAL A 101 -1.15 -7.44 -14.42
C VAL A 101 -2.44 -6.87 -13.83
N ALA A 102 -3.50 -7.67 -13.87
CA ALA A 102 -4.83 -7.23 -13.46
C ALA A 102 -5.34 -8.00 -12.22
N PRO A 103 -5.98 -7.31 -11.26
CA PRO A 103 -6.60 -7.99 -10.12
C PRO A 103 -7.85 -8.76 -10.57
N VAL A 104 -7.99 -9.98 -10.09
CA VAL A 104 -9.09 -10.90 -10.40
C VAL A 104 -9.62 -11.56 -9.14
N GLY A 105 -10.82 -12.14 -9.20
CA GLY A 105 -11.45 -12.77 -8.04
C GLY A 105 -11.50 -11.85 -6.82
N ILE A 106 -11.05 -12.36 -5.66
CA ILE A 106 -10.99 -11.61 -4.41
C ILE A 106 -9.95 -10.47 -4.45
N GLY A 107 -8.95 -10.54 -5.34
CA GLY A 107 -7.94 -9.50 -5.51
C GLY A 107 -8.52 -8.17 -5.93
N ARG A 108 -9.69 -8.15 -6.60
CA ARG A 108 -10.40 -6.90 -6.94
C ARG A 108 -10.82 -6.10 -5.72
N PHE A 109 -11.29 -6.78 -4.67
CA PHE A 109 -11.71 -6.11 -3.45
C PHE A 109 -10.52 -5.48 -2.72
N LEU A 110 -9.39 -6.20 -2.66
CA LEU A 110 -8.15 -5.66 -2.13
C LEU A 110 -7.65 -4.46 -2.94
N ALA A 111 -7.71 -4.53 -4.28
CA ALA A 111 -7.30 -3.45 -5.16
C ALA A 111 -8.14 -2.17 -4.97
N ILE A 112 -9.44 -2.30 -4.73
CA ILE A 112 -10.31 -1.16 -4.43
C ILE A 112 -9.87 -0.46 -3.14
N ILE A 113 -9.61 -1.23 -2.08
CA ILE A 113 -9.14 -0.68 -0.79
C ILE A 113 -7.77 -0.03 -0.99
N GLU A 114 -6.86 -0.69 -1.69
CA GLU A 114 -5.52 -0.18 -1.96
C GLU A 114 -5.54 1.12 -2.76
N ALA A 115 -6.33 1.20 -3.83
CA ALA A 115 -6.48 2.41 -4.63
C ALA A 115 -7.08 3.57 -3.80
N LEU A 116 -8.06 3.28 -2.95
CA LEU A 116 -8.62 4.28 -2.03
C LEU A 116 -7.56 4.85 -1.09
N LEU A 117 -6.70 3.99 -0.53
CA LEU A 117 -5.57 4.42 0.29
C LEU A 117 -4.58 5.26 -0.52
N GLY A 118 -4.28 4.83 -1.75
CA GLY A 118 -3.44 5.55 -2.71
C GLY A 118 -3.83 7.00 -2.91
N TYR A 119 -5.14 7.28 -3.06
CA TYR A 119 -5.69 8.63 -3.18
C TYR A 119 -5.78 9.39 -1.85
N THR A 120 -6.01 8.68 -0.75
CA THR A 120 -6.22 9.32 0.56
C THR A 120 -4.90 9.81 1.18
N ILE A 121 -3.80 9.10 0.96
CA ILE A 121 -2.50 9.40 1.56
C ILE A 121 -1.95 10.79 1.17
N PRO A 122 -1.91 11.22 -0.10
CA PRO A 122 -1.46 12.56 -0.48
C PRO A 122 -2.39 13.64 0.05
N ALA A 123 -3.71 13.41 0.00
CA ALA A 123 -4.70 14.34 0.51
C ALA A 123 -4.51 14.56 2.02
N ALA A 124 -4.33 13.47 2.79
CA ALA A 124 -4.04 13.54 4.22
C ALA A 124 -2.73 14.27 4.51
N PHE A 125 -1.69 14.02 3.72
CA PHE A 125 -0.40 14.71 3.84
C PHE A 125 -0.52 16.22 3.59
N VAL A 126 -1.28 16.62 2.56
CA VAL A 126 -1.54 18.03 2.23
C VAL A 126 -2.37 18.72 3.33
N VAL A 127 -3.49 18.12 3.74
CA VAL A 127 -4.33 18.64 4.84
C VAL A 127 -3.49 18.86 6.09
N ARG A 128 -2.68 17.88 6.47
CA ARG A 128 -1.77 18.00 7.63
C ARG A 128 -0.76 19.14 7.46
N THR A 129 -0.19 19.29 6.27
CA THR A 129 0.91 20.24 6.06
C THR A 129 0.41 21.68 5.94
N PHE A 130 -0.78 21.89 5.38
CA PHE A 130 -1.30 23.22 5.05
C PHE A 130 -2.51 23.65 5.89
N ILE A 131 -3.30 22.73 6.47
CA ILE A 131 -4.57 23.05 7.15
C ILE A 131 -4.45 22.95 8.68
N ASP A 132 -3.67 22.02 9.24
CA ASP A 132 -3.42 21.90 10.70
C ASP A 132 -2.55 23.05 11.27
N ILE A 133 -2.44 24.18 10.56
CA ILE A 133 -1.64 25.36 10.93
C ILE A 133 -2.29 26.19 12.07
N ASP A 134 -3.57 25.98 12.41
CA ASP A 134 -4.23 26.75 13.47
C ASP A 134 -4.78 25.89 14.63
N PRO A 135 -4.02 25.82 15.72
CA PRO A 135 -4.61 26.18 17.00
C PRO A 135 -3.72 27.24 17.65
N SER A 136 -3.82 28.47 17.17
CA SER A 136 -3.57 29.62 18.03
C SER A 136 -4.72 29.70 19.05
N PRO A 137 -4.53 29.40 20.35
CA PRO A 137 -5.29 30.13 21.34
C PRO A 137 -4.75 31.56 21.27
N ARG A 138 -5.46 32.43 20.55
CA ARG A 138 -5.38 33.86 20.84
C ARG A 138 -5.83 34.03 22.29
N LYS A 139 -4.84 34.11 23.19
CA LYS A 139 -4.72 35.01 24.36
C LYS A 139 -3.80 34.39 25.40
#